data_AF-A0AA39J384-F1
#
_entry.id   AF-A0AA39J384-F1
#
_cell.length_a   1.000
_cell.length_b   1.000
_cell.length_c   1.000
_cell.angle_alpha   90.00
_cell.angle_beta   90.00
_cell.angle_gamma   90.00
#
_symmetry.space_group_name_H-M   'P 1'
#
loop_
_entity.id
_entity.type
_entity.pdbx_description
1 polymer ?
#
loop_
_entity_poly.entity_id
_entity_poly.type
_entity_poly.pdbx_seq_one_letter_code
_entity_poly.pdbx_strand_id
1 'polypeptide(L)'
;MTITLNNLPDDLLIYAITFLSIPDILLLHQTCTRFNALTRLEIVWINAFKLNILSNDYPCPIDDTNLEQHTCHSYQLVSQWLTDSPLTPMSEIKFTGLPINDIKFIPGQQHKWILIVSCRTKKVLMVWDITCMHKCSEWSPKDEKPFTEIILNKDPESEVSIVVTLDGSEQILFLHLNNNGTLHEIHDINVSFHPVSLNGDIVAFSDDISKTLLYNWKAEEWDYLNDRGDMQDNNCKYIIFSPTSIVIIHANTLSVYVLPPLFGQTNTPIMTNLFDWHISTSTTPTSLPTLSESYRP
;
A
#
# COMPACT_ATOMS: atom_id res chain seq x y z
N MET A 1 -54.66 14.76 -0.08
CA MET A 1 -54.01 14.66 1.23
C MET A 1 -52.51 14.67 0.97
N THR A 2 -51.81 15.77 1.26
CA THR A 2 -50.37 15.89 1.02
C THR A 2 -49.62 15.26 2.18
N ILE A 3 -48.98 14.12 1.94
CA ILE A 3 -48.08 13.50 2.92
C ILE A 3 -46.84 14.38 2.99
N THR A 4 -46.67 15.12 4.08
CA THR A 4 -45.44 15.87 4.34
C THR A 4 -44.41 14.92 4.94
N LEU A 5 -43.14 15.07 4.56
CA LEU A 5 -42.01 14.27 5.05
C LEU A 5 -41.97 14.24 6.60
N ASN A 6 -42.36 15.34 7.24
CA ASN A 6 -42.47 15.47 8.70
C ASN A 6 -43.50 14.55 9.38
N ASN A 7 -44.37 13.88 8.64
CA ASN A 7 -45.37 12.95 9.20
C ASN A 7 -44.96 11.48 9.08
N LEU A 8 -43.85 11.18 8.40
CA LEU A 8 -43.34 9.82 8.32
C LEU A 8 -42.76 9.40 9.68
N PRO A 9 -42.88 8.12 10.07
CA PRO A 9 -42.10 7.50 11.14
C PRO A 9 -40.57 7.65 10.97
N ASP A 10 -39.82 7.69 12.07
CA ASP A 10 -38.37 7.90 12.06
C ASP A 10 -37.60 6.80 11.31
N ASP A 11 -38.03 5.55 11.38
CA ASP A 11 -37.44 4.42 10.66
C ASP A 11 -37.56 4.57 9.14
N LEU A 12 -38.71 5.02 8.64
CA LEU A 12 -38.89 5.33 7.21
C LEU A 12 -38.07 6.54 6.78
N LEU A 13 -37.88 7.53 7.66
CA LEU A 13 -37.01 8.67 7.39
C LEU A 13 -35.54 8.26 7.35
N ILE A 14 -35.08 7.45 8.30
CA ILE A 14 -33.71 6.91 8.31
C ILE A 14 -33.47 6.11 7.03
N TYR A 15 -34.41 5.25 6.63
CA TYR A 15 -34.33 4.52 5.36
C TYR A 15 -34.29 5.46 4.15
N ALA A 16 -35.11 6.52 4.11
CA ALA A 16 -35.04 7.49 3.02
C ALA A 16 -33.68 8.21 2.97
N ILE A 17 -33.11 8.55 4.13
CA ILE A 17 -31.81 9.23 4.25
C ILE A 17 -30.67 8.38 3.70
N THR A 18 -30.75 7.03 3.72
CA THR A 18 -29.66 6.18 3.19
C THR A 18 -29.43 6.34 1.69
N PHE A 19 -30.40 6.90 0.96
CA PHE A 19 -30.30 7.15 -0.48
C PHE A 19 -29.77 8.56 -0.80
N LEU A 20 -29.53 9.39 0.21
CA LEU A 20 -29.00 10.73 0.03
C LEU A 20 -27.47 10.70 -0.10
N SER A 21 -26.93 11.64 -0.88
CA SER A 21 -25.50 11.90 -0.90
C SER A 21 -25.06 12.54 0.43
N ILE A 22 -23.77 12.45 0.75
CA ILE A 22 -23.22 13.03 1.98
C ILE A 22 -23.52 14.55 2.08
N PRO A 23 -23.37 15.37 1.02
CA PRO A 23 -23.81 16.77 1.03
C PRO A 23 -25.30 16.94 1.33
N ASP A 24 -26.17 16.10 0.77
CA ASP A 24 -27.62 16.19 0.98
C ASP A 24 -28.02 15.85 2.42
N ILE A 25 -27.33 14.88 3.04
CA ILE A 25 -27.49 14.57 4.48
C ILE A 25 -27.12 15.78 5.34
N LEU A 26 -26.01 16.46 5.02
CA LEU A 26 -25.57 17.67 5.73
C LEU A 26 -26.52 18.86 5.50
N LEU A 27 -27.10 19.00 4.31
CA LEU A 27 -28.14 20.01 4.05
C LEU A 27 -29.40 19.69 4.86
N LEU A 28 -29.82 18.42 4.90
CA LEU A 28 -30.99 17.97 5.65
C LEU A 28 -30.84 18.24 7.16
N HIS A 29 -29.65 18.04 7.73
CA HIS A 29 -29.29 18.39 9.11
C HIS A 29 -29.70 19.84 9.45
N GLN A 30 -29.52 20.77 8.52
CA GLN A 30 -29.76 22.20 8.73
C GLN A 30 -31.22 22.63 8.60
N THR A 31 -32.13 21.74 8.22
CA THR A 31 -33.51 22.11 7.89
C THR A 31 -34.45 22.23 9.10
N CYS A 32 -34.43 21.26 10.02
CA CYS A 32 -35.25 21.28 11.23
C CYS A 32 -34.65 20.45 12.37
N THR A 33 -35.13 20.66 13.61
CA THR A 33 -34.60 19.99 14.81
C THR A 33 -34.74 18.46 14.76
N ARG A 34 -35.83 17.95 14.17
CA ARG A 34 -36.05 16.50 14.00
C ARG A 34 -35.02 15.90 13.05
N PHE A 35 -34.79 16.54 11.90
CA PHE A 35 -33.80 16.06 10.94
C PHE A 35 -32.38 16.18 11.48
N ASN A 36 -32.04 17.28 12.16
CA ASN A 36 -30.78 17.41 12.89
C ASN A 36 -30.55 16.22 13.86
N ALA A 37 -31.57 15.84 14.63
CA ALA A 37 -31.46 14.69 15.54
C ALA A 37 -31.28 13.36 14.79
N LEU A 38 -32.05 13.13 13.71
CA LEU A 38 -31.99 11.91 12.92
C LEU A 38 -30.67 11.75 12.16
N THR A 39 -30.17 12.80 11.51
CA THR A 39 -28.92 12.76 10.75
C THR A 39 -27.68 12.59 11.63
N ARG A 40 -27.79 12.82 12.94
CA ARG A 40 -26.72 12.56 13.92
C ARG A 40 -26.71 11.12 14.44
N LEU A 41 -27.70 10.30 14.08
CA LEU A 41 -27.71 8.89 14.48
C LEU A 41 -26.59 8.15 13.75
N GLU A 42 -25.83 7.33 14.49
CA GLU A 42 -24.72 6.55 13.96
C GLU A 42 -25.12 5.67 12.76
N ILE A 43 -26.33 5.10 12.79
CA ILE A 43 -26.85 4.27 11.70
C ILE A 43 -26.91 4.99 10.34
N VAL A 44 -27.17 6.30 10.34
CA VAL A 44 -27.18 7.11 9.10
C VAL A 44 -25.78 7.15 8.51
N TRP A 45 -24.77 7.39 9.34
CA TRP A 45 -23.38 7.47 8.90
C TRP A 45 -22.78 6.10 8.56
N ILE A 46 -23.16 5.02 9.24
CA ILE A 46 -22.80 3.65 8.84
C ILE A 46 -23.29 3.36 7.42
N ASN A 47 -24.53 3.73 7.11
CA ASN A 47 -25.10 3.51 5.78
C ASN A 47 -24.45 4.42 4.73
N ALA A 48 -24.26 5.71 5.04
CA ALA A 48 -23.58 6.65 4.15
C ALA A 48 -22.15 6.19 3.84
N PHE A 49 -21.40 5.75 4.86
CA PHE A 49 -20.06 5.20 4.72
C PHE A 49 -20.03 3.97 3.81
N LYS A 50 -20.88 2.97 4.06
CA LYS A 50 -20.93 1.75 3.24
C LYS A 50 -21.30 2.04 1.79
N LEU A 51 -22.30 2.88 1.55
CA LEU A 51 -22.88 3.12 0.23
C LEU A 51 -22.15 4.17 -0.60
N ASN A 52 -21.46 5.12 0.02
CA ASN A 52 -20.77 6.20 -0.70
C ASN A 52 -19.24 6.09 -0.65
N ILE A 53 -18.68 5.45 0.40
CA ILE A 53 -17.22 5.36 0.57
C ILE A 53 -16.74 3.95 0.21
N LEU A 54 -17.19 2.91 0.92
CA LEU A 54 -16.69 1.55 0.71
C LEU A 54 -17.07 0.96 -0.64
N SER A 55 -18.32 1.15 -1.09
CA SER A 55 -18.80 0.66 -2.40
C SER A 55 -18.06 1.27 -3.59
N ASN A 56 -17.40 2.41 -3.40
CA ASN A 56 -16.65 3.12 -4.45
C ASN A 56 -15.12 3.00 -4.24
N ASP A 57 -14.66 2.17 -3.31
CA ASP A 57 -13.24 1.97 -2.99
C ASP A 57 -12.51 3.28 -2.60
N TYR A 58 -13.21 4.19 -1.93
CA TYR A 58 -12.62 5.48 -1.54
C TYR A 58 -11.66 5.34 -0.35
N PRO A 59 -10.51 6.04 -0.37
CA PRO A 59 -9.53 5.98 0.72
C PRO A 59 -10.12 6.50 2.03
N CYS A 60 -9.85 5.76 3.10
CA CYS A 60 -10.38 6.04 4.43
C CYS A 60 -9.30 5.83 5.50
N PRO A 61 -9.00 6.84 6.35
CA PRO A 61 -8.11 6.63 7.49
C PRO A 61 -8.73 5.62 8.48
N ILE A 62 -7.96 4.69 9.03
CA ILE A 62 -8.50 3.60 9.86
C ILE A 62 -8.80 4.06 11.31
N ASP A 63 -8.24 5.20 11.73
CA ASP A 63 -8.06 5.56 13.15
C ASP A 63 -8.98 6.69 13.66
N ASP A 64 -10.12 6.94 13.01
CA ASP A 64 -11.04 8.01 13.45
C ASP A 64 -12.24 7.43 14.22
N THR A 65 -12.41 7.86 15.48
CA THR A 65 -13.53 7.43 16.34
C THR A 65 -14.86 8.05 15.95
N ASN A 66 -14.86 9.10 15.10
CA ASN A 66 -16.07 9.77 14.66
C ASN A 66 -16.42 9.43 13.20
N LEU A 67 -17.38 8.52 13.02
CA LEU A 67 -17.80 8.04 11.71
C LEU A 67 -18.38 9.14 10.80
N GLU A 68 -19.06 10.15 11.36
CA GLU A 68 -19.57 11.29 10.58
C GLU A 68 -18.42 12.08 9.97
N GLN A 69 -17.48 12.52 10.82
CA GLN A 69 -16.32 13.30 10.40
C GLN A 69 -15.50 12.52 9.36
N HIS A 70 -15.31 11.23 9.61
CA HIS A 70 -14.58 10.33 8.72
C HIS A 70 -15.22 10.20 7.34
N THR A 71 -16.54 9.92 7.31
CA THR A 71 -17.32 9.80 6.08
C THR A 71 -17.30 11.10 5.28
N CYS A 72 -17.48 12.24 5.96
CA CYS A 72 -17.42 13.55 5.33
C CYS A 72 -16.02 13.86 4.76
N HIS A 73 -14.96 13.58 5.52
CA HIS A 73 -13.59 13.85 5.10
C HIS A 73 -13.21 13.03 3.85
N SER A 74 -13.47 11.72 3.86
CA SER A 74 -13.20 10.85 2.71
C SER A 74 -13.98 11.28 1.47
N TYR A 75 -15.26 11.62 1.63
CA TYR A 75 -16.06 12.14 0.51
C TYR A 75 -15.51 13.45 -0.04
N GLN A 76 -15.12 14.40 0.82
CA GLN A 76 -14.55 15.67 0.40
C GLN A 76 -13.23 15.48 -0.35
N LEU A 77 -12.33 14.63 0.18
CA LEU A 77 -11.05 14.33 -0.45
C LEU A 77 -11.27 13.77 -1.86
N VAL A 78 -12.12 12.75 -2.00
CA VAL A 78 -12.37 12.13 -3.29
C VAL A 78 -13.14 13.06 -4.23
N SER A 79 -14.09 13.84 -3.73
CA SER A 79 -14.79 14.84 -4.54
C SER A 79 -13.80 15.84 -5.14
N GLN A 80 -12.80 16.28 -4.38
CA GLN A 80 -11.74 17.14 -4.91
C GLN A 80 -10.89 16.41 -5.97
N TRP A 81 -10.56 15.14 -5.74
CA TRP A 81 -9.76 14.35 -6.69
C TRP A 81 -10.50 14.04 -8.00
N LEU A 82 -11.82 13.90 -7.93
CA LEU A 82 -12.68 13.63 -9.09
C LEU A 82 -13.07 14.90 -9.86
N THR A 83 -12.87 16.09 -9.29
CA THR A 83 -13.07 17.32 -10.06
C THR A 83 -11.97 17.47 -11.11
N ASP A 84 -12.33 17.83 -12.33
CA ASP A 84 -11.38 18.19 -13.42
C ASP A 84 -10.56 19.46 -13.11
N SER A 85 -10.73 20.04 -11.92
CA SER A 85 -9.98 21.20 -11.47
C SER A 85 -8.61 20.77 -10.95
N PRO A 86 -7.52 21.47 -11.32
CA PRO A 86 -6.21 21.15 -10.81
C PRO A 86 -6.21 21.29 -9.29
N LEU A 87 -5.82 20.21 -8.59
CA LEU A 87 -5.60 20.25 -7.16
C LEU A 87 -4.48 21.26 -6.87
N THR A 88 -4.78 22.27 -6.06
CA THR A 88 -3.76 23.21 -5.59
C THR A 88 -3.03 22.55 -4.41
N PRO A 89 -1.71 22.32 -4.49
CA PRO A 89 -0.99 21.73 -3.37
C PRO A 89 -1.10 22.65 -2.16
N MET A 90 -1.40 22.08 -0.98
CA MET A 90 -1.47 22.83 0.26
C MET A 90 -0.10 23.42 0.65
N SER A 91 0.98 22.73 0.27
CA SER A 91 2.35 23.15 0.47
C SER A 91 3.23 22.67 -0.68
N GLU A 92 4.19 23.49 -1.08
CA GLU A 92 5.22 23.13 -2.05
C GLU A 92 6.59 23.16 -1.37
N ILE A 93 7.30 22.03 -1.41
CA ILE A 93 8.66 21.92 -0.88
C ILE A 93 9.60 21.76 -2.07
N LYS A 94 10.58 22.68 -2.18
CA LYS A 94 11.61 22.63 -3.22
C LYS A 94 12.85 21.95 -2.69
N PHE A 95 13.12 20.76 -3.20
CA PHE A 95 14.35 20.04 -2.92
C PHE A 95 15.50 20.64 -3.71
N THR A 96 16.48 21.21 -3.02
CA THR A 96 17.76 21.64 -3.62
C THR A 96 18.76 20.50 -3.50
N GLY A 97 19.22 19.93 -4.62
CA GLY A 97 20.19 18.84 -4.55
C GLY A 97 20.26 17.95 -5.78
N LEU A 98 20.62 16.69 -5.52
CA LEU A 98 20.72 15.62 -6.51
C LEU A 98 19.33 15.23 -7.06
N PRO A 99 19.24 14.71 -8.29
CA PRO A 99 17.98 14.21 -8.83
C PRO A 99 17.42 13.11 -7.93
N ILE A 100 16.12 13.18 -7.73
CA ILE A 100 15.37 12.23 -6.91
C ILE A 100 14.97 11.06 -7.80
N ASN A 101 15.33 9.85 -7.38
CA ASN A 101 14.99 8.61 -8.05
C ASN A 101 13.71 8.01 -7.49
N ASP A 102 13.50 8.12 -6.18
CA ASP A 102 12.36 7.51 -5.51
C ASP A 102 11.98 8.30 -4.25
N ILE A 103 10.70 8.28 -3.88
CA ILE A 103 10.15 8.90 -2.67
C ILE A 103 9.20 7.89 -2.03
N LYS A 104 9.45 7.55 -0.77
CA LYS A 104 8.64 6.60 0.00
C LYS A 104 8.22 7.22 1.34
N PHE A 105 6.99 6.98 1.78
CA PHE A 105 6.55 7.33 3.14
C PHE A 105 7.05 6.30 4.13
N ILE A 106 7.55 6.75 5.28
CA ILE A 106 8.04 5.86 6.34
C ILE A 106 6.86 5.46 7.24
N PRO A 107 6.58 4.15 7.42
CA PRO A 107 5.43 3.68 8.21
C PRO A 107 5.43 4.11 9.69
N GLY A 108 4.22 4.27 10.23
CA GLY A 108 3.85 4.59 11.63
C GLY A 108 4.48 5.79 12.33
N GLN A 109 5.15 6.65 11.58
CA GLN A 109 5.56 7.97 12.06
C GLN A 109 4.48 9.03 11.77
N GLN A 110 3.19 8.66 11.81
CA GLN A 110 2.06 9.55 11.45
C GLN A 110 2.22 10.24 10.09
N HIS A 111 2.86 9.56 9.14
CA HIS A 111 3.24 10.11 7.83
C HIS A 111 4.14 11.36 7.90
N LYS A 112 4.77 11.64 9.04
CA LYS A 112 5.65 12.79 9.27
C LYS A 112 6.92 12.75 8.43
N TRP A 113 7.39 11.55 8.09
CA TRP A 113 8.66 11.38 7.40
C TRP A 113 8.52 10.75 6.03
N ILE A 114 9.28 11.31 5.09
CA ILE A 114 9.51 10.71 3.77
C ILE A 114 10.98 10.33 3.63
N LEU A 115 11.21 9.17 3.04
CA LEU A 115 12.50 8.71 2.57
C LEU A 115 12.65 9.10 1.11
N ILE A 116 13.70 9.85 0.80
CA ILE A 116 14.05 10.24 -0.55
C ILE A 116 15.32 9.49 -0.96
N VAL A 117 15.28 8.85 -2.12
CA VAL A 117 16.42 8.17 -2.71
C VAL A 117 16.93 9.05 -3.84
N SER A 118 18.18 9.50 -3.74
CA SER A 118 18.83 10.25 -4.81
C SER A 118 19.97 9.45 -5.41
N CYS A 119 20.18 9.55 -6.73
CA CYS A 119 21.26 8.87 -7.43
C CYS A 119 21.99 9.84 -8.36
N ARG A 120 23.32 9.87 -8.29
CA ARG A 120 24.13 10.45 -9.37
C ARG A 120 25.32 9.57 -9.70
N THR A 121 26.24 9.46 -8.76
CA THR A 121 27.39 8.53 -8.79
C THR A 121 27.33 7.57 -7.62
N LYS A 122 26.81 8.03 -6.49
CA LYS A 122 26.47 7.23 -5.31
C LYS A 122 24.97 7.37 -5.06
N LYS A 123 24.34 6.32 -4.56
CA LYS A 123 22.97 6.42 -4.06
C LYS A 123 23.00 6.88 -2.61
N VAL A 124 22.13 7.81 -2.29
CA VAL A 124 22.04 8.43 -0.96
C VAL A 124 20.59 8.40 -0.50
N LEU A 125 20.38 7.97 0.74
CA LEU A 125 19.11 8.04 1.44
C LEU A 125 19.02 9.37 2.20
N MET A 126 17.94 10.11 1.99
CA MET A 126 17.65 11.33 2.75
C MET A 126 16.33 11.16 3.49
N VAL A 127 16.31 11.47 4.77
CA VAL A 127 15.09 11.50 5.57
C VAL A 127 14.64 12.95 5.68
N TRP A 128 13.38 13.21 5.37
CA TRP A 128 12.79 14.54 5.44
C TRP A 128 11.57 14.53 6.35
N ASP A 129 11.47 15.56 7.18
CA ASP A 129 10.29 15.87 7.96
C ASP A 129 9.37 16.79 7.18
N ILE A 130 8.21 16.27 6.77
CA ILE A 130 7.24 17.01 5.96
C ILE A 130 6.48 18.04 6.79
N THR A 131 6.35 17.83 8.11
CA THR A 131 5.65 18.76 9.00
C THR A 131 6.47 20.01 9.24
N CYS A 132 7.79 19.84 9.37
CA CYS A 132 8.74 20.92 9.57
C CYS A 132 9.41 21.37 8.26
N MET A 133 9.10 20.71 7.13
CA MET A 133 9.65 20.97 5.79
C MET A 133 11.19 21.04 5.72
N HIS A 134 11.89 20.14 6.41
CA HIS A 134 13.37 20.14 6.42
C HIS A 134 13.96 18.72 6.31
N LYS A 135 15.21 18.67 5.82
CA LYS A 135 16.01 17.44 5.79
C LYS A 135 16.49 17.11 7.21
N CYS A 136 16.13 15.95 7.72
CA CYS A 136 16.57 15.46 9.03
C CYS A 136 17.98 14.86 8.96
N SER A 137 18.18 13.91 8.05
CA SER A 137 19.47 13.24 7.90
C SER A 137 19.74 12.79 6.47
N GLU A 138 20.98 12.40 6.26
CA GLU A 138 21.47 11.81 5.03
C GLU A 138 22.29 10.56 5.40
N TRP A 139 22.12 9.48 4.66
CA TRP A 139 22.83 8.23 4.86
C TRP A 139 23.34 7.69 3.54
N SER A 140 24.57 7.17 3.57
CA SER A 140 25.22 6.48 2.48
C SER A 140 26.13 5.40 3.06
N PRO A 141 26.27 4.24 2.40
CA PRO A 141 27.15 3.18 2.86
C PRO A 141 28.62 3.63 2.91
N LYS A 142 29.36 3.13 3.91
CA LYS A 142 30.76 3.52 4.17
C LYS A 142 31.71 3.17 3.02
N ASP A 143 31.50 2.02 2.38
CA ASP A 143 32.38 1.49 1.33
C ASP A 143 32.16 2.11 -0.05
N GLU A 144 31.39 3.20 -0.13
CA GLU A 144 31.07 3.94 -1.35
C GLU A 144 30.36 3.13 -2.45
N LYS A 145 30.04 1.86 -2.21
CA LYS A 145 29.26 1.03 -3.13
C LYS A 145 27.83 1.58 -3.23
N PRO A 146 27.29 1.79 -4.44
CA PRO A 146 25.87 2.14 -4.56
C PRO A 146 25.03 0.98 -4.02
N PHE A 147 23.84 1.25 -3.53
CA PHE A 147 22.87 0.20 -3.22
C PHE A 147 21.91 -0.01 -4.39
N THR A 148 21.37 -1.20 -4.58
CA THR A 148 20.41 -1.51 -5.66
C THR A 148 18.98 -1.31 -5.18
N GLU A 149 18.65 -1.83 -4.00
CA GLU A 149 17.29 -1.98 -3.52
C GLU A 149 17.09 -1.41 -2.11
N ILE A 150 15.85 -1.00 -1.83
CA ILE A 150 15.44 -0.47 -0.53
C ILE A 150 14.04 -0.98 -0.19
N ILE A 151 13.93 -1.64 0.96
CA ILE A 151 12.68 -2.10 1.55
C ILE A 151 12.43 -1.36 2.86
N LEU A 152 11.23 -0.81 3.02
CA LEU A 152 10.77 -0.20 4.28
C LEU A 152 10.06 -1.25 5.14
N ASN A 153 10.23 -1.15 6.45
CA ASN A 153 9.50 -2.00 7.38
C ASN A 153 8.03 -1.60 7.43
N LYS A 154 7.14 -2.55 7.23
CA LYS A 154 5.69 -2.34 7.35
C LYS A 154 5.24 -2.19 8.80
N ASP A 155 6.01 -2.75 9.75
CA ASP A 155 5.78 -2.60 11.18
C ASP A 155 6.53 -1.37 11.72
N PRO A 156 5.82 -0.34 12.17
CA PRO A 156 6.45 0.87 12.67
C PRO A 156 7.07 0.74 14.06
N GLU A 157 6.71 -0.30 14.82
CA GLU A 157 7.26 -0.54 16.15
C GLU A 157 8.57 -1.35 16.09
N SER A 158 8.95 -1.83 14.91
CA SER A 158 10.21 -2.55 14.71
C SER A 158 11.42 -1.61 14.83
N GLU A 159 12.48 -2.14 15.43
CA GLU A 159 13.76 -1.44 15.52
C GLU A 159 14.38 -1.24 14.12
N VAL A 160 14.26 -2.22 13.22
CA VAL A 160 14.70 -2.05 11.84
C VAL A 160 13.64 -1.28 11.08
N SER A 161 14.02 -0.15 10.50
CA SER A 161 13.12 0.68 9.69
C SER A 161 13.32 0.47 8.20
N ILE A 162 14.56 0.20 7.77
CA ILE A 162 14.93 0.10 6.36
C ILE A 162 15.92 -1.05 6.16
N VAL A 163 15.77 -1.81 5.08
CA VAL A 163 16.75 -2.78 4.59
C VAL A 163 17.27 -2.32 3.23
N VAL A 164 18.58 -2.38 3.04
CA VAL A 164 19.28 -1.89 1.85
C VAL A 164 20.21 -2.98 1.30
N THR A 165 20.15 -3.25 0.00
CA THR A 165 21.05 -4.21 -0.69
C THR A 165 22.18 -3.46 -1.39
N LEU A 166 23.43 -3.79 -1.09
CA LEU A 166 24.58 -3.15 -1.74
C LEU A 166 24.88 -3.75 -3.12
N ASP A 167 25.07 -2.89 -4.12
CA ASP A 167 25.33 -3.28 -5.51
C ASP A 167 26.62 -4.09 -5.67
N GLY A 168 26.56 -5.12 -6.50
CA GLY A 168 27.68 -6.03 -6.75
C GLY A 168 28.14 -6.81 -5.52
N SER A 169 27.34 -6.87 -4.46
CA SER A 169 27.63 -7.68 -3.27
C SER A 169 26.40 -8.41 -2.77
N GLU A 170 26.63 -9.52 -2.08
CA GLU A 170 25.62 -10.25 -1.31
C GLU A 170 25.33 -9.57 0.04
N GLN A 171 25.81 -8.35 0.26
CA GLN A 171 25.70 -7.67 1.54
C GLN A 171 24.40 -6.89 1.65
N ILE A 172 23.68 -7.14 2.74
CA ILE A 172 22.43 -6.49 3.09
C ILE A 172 22.60 -5.77 4.42
N LEU A 173 22.25 -4.50 4.44
CA LEU A 173 22.35 -3.62 5.61
C LEU A 173 20.97 -3.35 6.19
N PHE A 174 20.88 -3.44 7.51
CA PHE A 174 19.70 -3.11 8.29
C PHE A 174 19.91 -1.75 8.96
N LEU A 175 18.97 -0.83 8.72
CA LEU A 175 19.04 0.53 9.23
C LEU A 175 17.89 0.79 10.22
N HIS A 176 18.25 1.38 11.36
CA HIS A 176 17.31 1.93 12.33
C HIS A 176 17.12 3.42 12.08
N LEU A 177 15.87 3.89 12.05
CA LEU A 177 15.53 5.30 12.02
C LEU A 177 15.13 5.77 13.42
N ASN A 178 15.97 6.61 14.03
CA ASN A 178 15.69 7.12 15.37
C ASN A 178 14.64 8.25 15.37
N ASN A 179 14.20 8.66 16.56
CA ASN A 179 13.22 9.74 16.77
C ASN A 179 13.61 11.12 16.20
N ASN A 180 14.90 11.32 15.89
CA ASN A 180 15.40 12.56 15.29
C ASN A 180 15.44 12.48 13.76
N GLY A 181 14.88 11.43 13.16
CA GLY A 181 14.93 11.18 11.73
C GLY A 181 16.34 10.88 11.23
N THR A 182 17.21 10.30 12.07
CA THR A 182 18.58 9.91 11.70
C THR A 182 18.68 8.40 11.52
N LEU A 183 19.28 7.98 10.39
CA LEU A 183 19.51 6.58 10.05
C LEU A 183 20.84 6.06 10.62
N HIS A 184 20.80 4.89 11.25
CA HIS A 184 21.96 4.18 11.80
C HIS A 184 22.00 2.74 11.28
N GLU A 185 23.17 2.26 10.89
CA GLU A 185 23.40 0.83 10.61
C GLU A 185 23.38 0.05 11.93
N ILE A 186 22.54 -0.97 12.02
CA ILE A 186 22.39 -1.80 13.23
C ILE A 186 22.75 -3.26 13.03
N HIS A 187 22.62 -3.79 11.82
CA HIS A 187 22.95 -5.17 11.49
C HIS A 187 23.35 -5.31 10.02
N ASP A 188 24.15 -6.32 9.69
CA ASP A 188 24.46 -6.70 8.32
C ASP A 188 24.52 -8.22 8.14
N ILE A 189 24.16 -8.69 6.96
CA ILE A 189 24.23 -10.09 6.57
C ILE A 189 24.77 -10.23 5.15
N ASN A 190 25.39 -11.37 4.85
CA ASN A 190 25.78 -11.74 3.50
C ASN A 190 24.90 -12.88 2.99
N VAL A 191 23.97 -12.57 2.08
CA VAL A 191 23.06 -13.53 1.46
C VAL A 191 22.91 -13.23 -0.03
N SER A 192 22.90 -14.28 -0.86
CA SER A 192 22.76 -14.18 -2.32
C SER A 192 21.32 -13.94 -2.79
N PHE A 193 20.46 -13.38 -1.92
CA PHE A 193 19.04 -13.18 -2.16
C PHE A 193 18.71 -11.69 -2.12
N HIS A 194 17.64 -11.27 -2.81
CA HIS A 194 17.17 -9.90 -2.79
C HIS A 194 15.99 -9.74 -1.81
N PRO A 195 15.97 -8.68 -0.97
CA PRO A 195 14.89 -8.44 -0.03
C PRO A 195 13.62 -8.03 -0.77
N VAL A 196 12.52 -8.74 -0.52
CA VAL A 196 11.22 -8.49 -1.15
C VAL A 196 10.26 -7.77 -0.20
N SER A 197 10.25 -8.14 1.07
CA SER A 197 9.40 -7.50 2.07
C SER A 197 9.99 -7.59 3.47
N LEU A 198 9.67 -6.58 4.29
CA LEU A 198 10.08 -6.47 5.68
C LEU A 198 8.84 -6.19 6.53
N ASN A 199 8.60 -7.02 7.54
CA ASN A 199 7.52 -6.83 8.50
C ASN A 199 7.94 -7.27 9.90
N GLY A 200 8.02 -6.32 10.82
CA GLY A 200 8.44 -6.55 12.20
C GLY A 200 9.90 -6.98 12.23
N ASP A 201 10.16 -8.15 12.81
CA ASP A 201 11.49 -8.74 12.91
C ASP A 201 11.84 -9.64 11.71
N ILE A 202 10.92 -9.84 10.77
CA ILE A 202 11.07 -10.81 9.68
C ILE A 202 11.30 -10.09 8.34
N VAL A 203 12.38 -10.46 7.67
CA VAL A 203 12.65 -10.12 6.27
C VAL A 203 12.38 -11.34 5.41
N ALA A 204 11.65 -11.15 4.33
CA ALA A 204 11.55 -12.15 3.29
C ALA A 204 12.47 -11.77 2.12
N PHE A 205 13.33 -12.68 1.74
CA PHE A 205 14.18 -12.60 0.57
C PHE A 205 13.73 -13.58 -0.51
N SER A 206 14.00 -13.26 -1.77
CA SER A 206 13.82 -14.17 -2.90
C SER A 206 15.11 -14.29 -3.69
N ASP A 207 15.34 -15.43 -4.33
CA ASP A 207 16.33 -15.54 -5.40
C ASP A 207 15.67 -15.24 -6.76
N ASP A 208 16.48 -15.27 -7.82
CA ASP A 208 16.03 -15.06 -9.20
C ASP A 208 15.30 -16.28 -9.79
N ILE A 209 15.13 -17.36 -9.03
CA ILE A 209 14.59 -18.63 -9.54
C ILE A 209 13.20 -18.88 -8.96
N SER A 210 13.12 -19.17 -7.66
CA SER A 210 11.86 -19.49 -6.97
C SER A 210 11.99 -19.59 -5.44
N LYS A 211 13.20 -19.59 -4.87
CA LYS A 211 13.38 -19.82 -3.44
C LYS A 211 13.07 -18.55 -2.67
N THR A 212 12.24 -18.70 -1.64
CA THR A 212 11.97 -17.65 -0.68
C THR A 212 12.61 -18.02 0.66
N LEU A 213 13.41 -17.11 1.20
CA LEU A 213 14.07 -17.21 2.51
C LEU A 213 13.37 -16.25 3.47
N LEU A 214 12.88 -16.76 4.59
CA LEU A 214 12.45 -15.93 5.72
C LEU A 214 13.60 -15.83 6.71
N TYR A 215 13.95 -14.62 7.11
CA TYR A 215 15.01 -14.35 8.08
C TYR A 215 14.47 -13.48 9.21
N ASN A 216 14.58 -13.95 10.44
CA ASN A 216 14.36 -13.15 11.63
C ASN A 216 15.68 -12.47 12.00
N TRP A 217 15.80 -11.18 11.73
CA TRP A 217 17.06 -10.46 11.93
C TRP A 217 17.47 -10.34 13.39
N LYS A 218 16.50 -10.38 14.31
CA LYS A 218 16.70 -10.22 15.74
C LYS A 218 17.10 -11.53 16.43
N ALA A 219 16.54 -12.64 15.96
CA ALA A 219 16.89 -13.98 16.45
C ALA A 219 18.08 -14.60 15.70
N GLU A 220 18.48 -14.01 14.57
CA GLU A 220 19.48 -14.57 13.64
C GLU A 220 19.10 -15.97 13.10
N GLU A 221 17.80 -16.22 12.97
CA GLU A 221 17.25 -17.49 12.49
C GLU A 221 16.65 -17.33 11.09
N TRP A 222 16.74 -18.36 10.25
CA TRP A 222 16.09 -18.37 8.94
C TRP A 222 15.45 -19.71 8.57
N ASP A 223 14.48 -19.65 7.65
CA ASP A 223 13.81 -20.81 7.07
C ASP A 223 13.56 -20.61 5.58
N TYR A 224 13.51 -21.72 4.85
CA TYR A 224 13.14 -21.71 3.44
C TYR A 224 11.67 -22.06 3.28
N LEU A 225 10.94 -21.25 2.52
CA LEU A 225 9.61 -21.61 2.05
C LEU A 225 9.80 -22.43 0.77
N ASN A 226 9.54 -23.73 0.88
CA ASN A 226 9.79 -24.67 -0.19
C ASN A 226 8.59 -24.67 -1.15
N ASP A 227 8.67 -23.89 -2.23
CA ASP A 227 7.69 -23.99 -3.31
C ASP A 227 7.93 -25.29 -4.08
N ARG A 228 6.94 -26.18 -4.11
CA ARG A 228 7.06 -27.53 -4.71
C ARG A 228 7.10 -27.52 -6.24
N GLY A 229 7.01 -26.35 -6.87
CA GLY A 229 7.04 -26.24 -8.33
C GLY A 229 8.46 -26.17 -8.88
N ASP A 230 8.89 -27.18 -9.64
CA ASP A 230 10.07 -27.14 -10.52
C ASP A 230 9.88 -26.17 -11.73
N MET A 231 8.98 -25.19 -11.61
CA MET A 231 8.72 -24.21 -12.65
C MET A 231 9.92 -23.26 -12.73
N GLN A 232 10.71 -23.41 -13.79
CA GLN A 232 11.74 -22.43 -14.16
C GLN A 232 11.06 -21.07 -14.40
N ASP A 233 11.67 -20.00 -13.90
CA ASP A 233 11.24 -18.59 -14.04
C ASP A 233 10.00 -18.15 -13.24
N ASN A 234 9.91 -18.55 -11.97
CA ASN A 234 8.83 -18.10 -11.09
C ASN A 234 9.35 -17.09 -10.05
N ASN A 235 9.95 -15.99 -10.50
CA ASN A 235 10.49 -14.97 -9.60
C ASN A 235 9.40 -14.42 -8.68
N CYS A 236 9.65 -14.41 -7.38
CA CYS A 236 8.74 -13.81 -6.42
C CYS A 236 8.60 -12.31 -6.70
N LYS A 237 7.36 -11.83 -6.78
CA LYS A 237 7.05 -10.41 -7.00
C LYS A 237 6.65 -9.71 -5.72
N TYR A 238 5.85 -10.39 -4.90
CA TYR A 238 5.34 -9.80 -3.67
C TYR A 238 5.26 -10.84 -2.56
N ILE A 239 5.57 -10.38 -1.35
CA ILE A 239 5.35 -11.14 -0.12
C ILE A 239 4.51 -10.28 0.81
N ILE A 240 3.36 -10.81 1.21
CA ILE A 240 2.41 -10.15 2.08
C ILE A 240 2.35 -10.93 3.39
N PHE A 241 2.78 -10.28 4.45
CA PHE A 241 2.63 -10.80 5.80
C PHE A 241 1.26 -10.43 6.34
N SER A 242 0.58 -11.42 6.93
CA SER A 242 -0.60 -11.24 7.75
C SER A 242 -0.31 -11.77 9.17
N PRO A 243 -1.17 -11.49 10.17
CA PRO A 243 -0.96 -11.97 11.54
C PRO A 243 -0.84 -13.50 11.67
N THR A 244 -1.37 -14.26 10.71
CA THR A 244 -1.42 -15.74 10.79
C THR A 244 -0.92 -16.44 9.54
N SER A 245 -0.63 -15.70 8.46
CA SER A 245 -0.25 -16.27 7.18
C SER A 245 0.76 -15.41 6.43
N ILE A 246 1.47 -16.05 5.52
CA ILE A 246 2.33 -15.39 4.54
C ILE A 246 1.77 -15.73 3.16
N VAL A 247 1.47 -14.71 2.36
CA VAL A 247 1.08 -14.88 0.96
C VAL A 247 2.27 -14.52 0.08
N ILE A 248 2.74 -15.49 -0.69
CA ILE A 248 3.78 -15.28 -1.70
C ILE A 248 3.09 -15.24 -3.06
N ILE A 249 3.38 -14.19 -3.82
CA ILE A 249 2.88 -13.98 -5.17
C ILE A 249 4.08 -14.01 -6.10
N HIS A 250 4.16 -15.07 -6.90
CA HIS A 250 5.10 -15.17 -8.00
C HIS A 250 4.42 -14.75 -9.31
N ALA A 251 5.12 -14.85 -10.43
CA ALA A 251 4.58 -14.52 -11.74
C ALA A 251 3.31 -15.34 -12.07
N ASN A 252 3.34 -16.65 -11.78
CA ASN A 252 2.27 -17.57 -12.19
C ASN A 252 1.60 -18.30 -11.02
N THR A 253 2.09 -18.15 -9.79
CA THR A 253 1.53 -18.83 -8.62
C THR A 253 1.25 -17.86 -7.49
N LEU A 254 0.21 -18.15 -6.73
CA LEU A 254 -0.04 -17.60 -5.41
C LEU A 254 -0.02 -18.74 -4.41
N SER A 255 0.87 -18.64 -3.43
CA SER A 255 1.05 -19.64 -2.38
C SER A 255 0.81 -19.00 -1.02
N VAL A 256 -0.01 -19.64 -0.20
CA VAL A 256 -0.35 -19.20 1.17
C VAL A 256 0.27 -20.16 2.16
N TYR A 257 1.07 -19.64 3.08
CA TYR A 257 1.70 -20.38 4.17
C TYR A 257 1.10 -19.95 5.50
N VAL A 258 1.05 -20.86 6.48
CA VAL A 258 0.84 -20.43 7.87
C VAL A 258 2.09 -19.67 8.28
N LEU A 259 1.95 -18.55 8.98
CA LEU A 259 3.10 -17.88 9.59
C LEU A 259 3.73 -18.90 10.55
N PRO A 260 4.94 -19.42 10.28
CA PRO A 260 5.44 -20.53 11.05
C PRO A 260 5.59 -20.13 12.52
N PRO A 261 5.22 -21.01 13.47
CA PRO A 261 5.72 -20.88 14.84
C PRO A 261 7.23 -21.09 14.76
N LEU A 262 7.95 -19.97 14.61
CA LEU A 262 9.41 -19.80 14.64
C LEU A 262 10.21 -21.13 14.57
N PHE A 263 10.63 -21.44 13.34
CA PHE A 263 11.75 -22.31 12.93
C PHE A 263 11.79 -23.75 13.45
N GLY A 264 11.59 -24.73 12.55
CA GLY A 264 11.83 -26.16 12.86
C GLY A 264 11.03 -27.19 12.04
N GLN A 265 10.02 -26.76 11.26
CA GLN A 265 9.29 -27.62 10.33
C GLN A 265 9.31 -27.03 8.92
N THR A 266 9.59 -27.87 7.93
CA THR A 266 9.49 -27.49 6.51
C THR A 266 8.06 -27.04 6.22
N ASN A 267 7.90 -25.77 5.84
CA ASN A 267 6.59 -25.19 5.60
C ASN A 267 6.11 -25.52 4.19
N THR A 268 5.18 -26.47 4.08
CA THR A 268 4.41 -26.67 2.85
C THR A 268 3.30 -25.63 2.77
N PRO A 269 3.00 -25.07 1.59
CA PRO A 269 1.89 -24.13 1.45
C PRO A 269 0.57 -24.80 1.84
N ILE A 270 -0.29 -24.06 2.55
CA ILE A 270 -1.67 -24.45 2.85
C ILE A 270 -2.47 -24.52 1.55
N MET A 271 -2.23 -23.55 0.68
CA MET A 271 -2.94 -23.38 -0.57
C MET A 271 -1.99 -22.83 -1.62
N THR A 272 -2.01 -23.43 -2.80
CA THR A 272 -1.34 -22.90 -4.00
C THR A 272 -2.37 -22.79 -5.10
N ASN A 273 -2.47 -21.62 -5.69
CA ASN A 273 -3.29 -21.37 -6.87
C ASN A 273 -2.37 -21.02 -8.05
N LEU A 274 -2.56 -21.71 -9.17
CA LEU A 274 -1.84 -21.45 -10.41
C LEU A 274 -2.71 -20.51 -11.25
N PHE A 275 -2.16 -19.37 -11.61
CA PHE A 275 -2.79 -18.51 -12.60
C PHE A 275 -2.29 -18.91 -13.97
N ASP A 276 -3.20 -19.42 -14.79
CA ASP A 276 -2.93 -19.65 -16.19
C ASP A 276 -3.03 -18.31 -16.93
N TRP A 277 -2.03 -17.44 -16.74
CA TRP A 277 -1.84 -16.23 -17.53
C TRP A 277 -1.36 -16.60 -18.93
N HIS A 278 -1.92 -17.63 -19.56
CA HIS A 278 -1.85 -17.79 -21.00
C HIS A 278 -2.39 -16.49 -21.59
N ILE A 279 -1.46 -15.56 -21.86
CA ILE A 279 -1.60 -14.46 -22.78
C ILE A 279 -2.00 -15.22 -24.02
N SER A 280 -3.31 -15.28 -24.23
CA SER A 280 -3.87 -15.60 -25.50
C SER A 280 -3.26 -14.53 -26.36
N THR A 281 -2.13 -14.84 -27.00
CA THR A 281 -1.52 -13.99 -28.01
C THR A 281 -2.66 -13.79 -28.98
N SER A 282 -3.32 -12.64 -28.84
CA SER A 282 -4.50 -12.26 -29.60
C SER A 282 -4.10 -12.54 -31.03
N THR A 283 -4.61 -13.63 -31.59
CA THR A 283 -4.48 -13.90 -33.01
C THR A 283 -5.09 -12.67 -33.64
N THR A 284 -4.22 -11.85 -34.25
CA THR A 284 -4.60 -10.64 -34.96
C THR A 284 -5.87 -10.96 -35.73
N PRO A 285 -6.99 -10.23 -35.54
CA PRO A 285 -8.18 -10.51 -36.30
C PRO A 285 -7.81 -10.41 -37.77
N THR A 286 -7.87 -11.55 -38.46
CA THR A 286 -7.68 -11.63 -39.91
C THR A 286 -8.53 -10.55 -40.54
N SER A 287 -7.87 -9.64 -41.25
CA SER A 287 -8.47 -8.49 -41.93
C SER A 287 -9.80 -8.86 -42.60
N LEU A 288 -10.83 -8.04 -42.34
CA LEU A 288 -12.12 -8.08 -43.03
C LEU A 288 -11.91 -8.20 -44.55
N PRO A 289 -12.67 -9.06 -45.26
CA PRO A 289 -12.63 -9.08 -46.71
C PRO A 289 -13.21 -7.76 -47.24
N THR A 290 -12.41 -7.08 -48.06
CA THR A 290 -12.76 -5.85 -48.79
C THR A 290 -14.02 -6.09 -49.62
N LEU A 291 -15.11 -5.43 -49.29
CA LEU A 291 -16.31 -5.40 -50.11
C LEU A 291 -16.00 -4.56 -51.36
N SER A 292 -15.95 -5.19 -52.53
CA SER A 292 -15.83 -4.51 -53.81
C SER A 292 -17.11 -3.72 -54.09
N GLU A 293 -17.00 -2.39 -54.14
CA GLU A 293 -18.01 -1.53 -54.75
C GLU A 293 -18.08 -1.82 -56.26
N SER A 294 -19.14 -2.47 -56.70
CA SER A 294 -19.66 -2.27 -58.05
C SER A 294 -21.15 -2.06 -57.99
N TYR A 295 -21.58 -0.91 -58.52
CA TYR A 295 -22.82 -0.61 -59.24
C TYR A 295 -23.39 0.78 -58.89
N ARG A 296 -23.07 1.75 -59.76
CA ARG A 296 -24.04 2.76 -60.24
C ARG A 296 -24.86 2.13 -61.39
N PRO A 297 -26.13 2.48 -61.53
CA PRO A 297 -26.49 3.61 -62.39
C PRO A 297 -26.95 4.85 -61.61
#